data_AF-A0A2V8JP22-F1
#
_entry.id   AF-A0A2V8JP22-F1
#
_cell.length_a   1.000
_cell.length_b   1.000
_cell.length_c   1.000
_cell.angle_alpha   90.00
_cell.angle_beta   90.00
_cell.angle_gamma   90.00
#
_symmetry.space_group_name_H-M   'P 1'
#
loop_
_entity.id
_entity.type
_entity.pdbx_description
1 polymer ?
#
loop_
_entity_poly.entity_id
_entity_poly.type
_entity_poly.pdbx_seq_one_letter_code
_entity_poly.pdbx_strand_id
1 'polypeptide(L)'
;MSGANASPTGRSHQIMSGANASPTGRSHQIMSGANASPTGRSHQIMSGANASPTGRSHQIMRRDQGFTLIEVLVAAAILGIAATALFGLFSQSLFNLRKIEDLHRYELAAQDLMNRALLLSTFSAPAEIEGVLDNPRARWTVKVAPWAPSTLEDKPPDAVLKIDVAVIWPGRAGERSVELEALKAAKVTYAADYDLRRELEQLWPQ
;
A
#
# COMPACT_ATOMS: atom_id res chain seq x y z
N MET A 1 -34.31 -11.60 -34.29
CA MET A 1 -35.24 -12.29 -33.35
C MET A 1 -34.50 -12.38 -32.03
N SER A 2 -34.80 -11.47 -31.09
CA SER A 2 -35.61 -11.73 -29.88
C SER A 2 -34.86 -12.65 -28.89
N GLY A 3 -34.62 -12.30 -27.64
CA GLY A 3 -35.08 -11.19 -26.82
C GLY A 3 -34.46 -11.33 -25.43
N ALA A 4 -34.43 -10.24 -24.69
CA ALA A 4 -34.12 -10.24 -23.27
C ALA A 4 -35.16 -11.09 -22.51
N ASN A 5 -34.74 -11.77 -21.44
CA ASN A 5 -35.68 -12.10 -20.37
C ASN A 5 -35.00 -12.12 -19.01
N ALA A 6 -35.56 -11.30 -18.12
CA ALA A 6 -35.26 -11.24 -16.70
C ALA A 6 -36.27 -12.12 -15.95
N SER A 7 -35.82 -12.87 -14.96
CA SER A 7 -36.58 -13.28 -13.76
C SER A 7 -35.71 -14.16 -12.86
N PRO A 8 -35.64 -13.88 -11.55
CA PRO A 8 -35.43 -14.91 -10.55
C PRO A 8 -36.69 -15.07 -9.68
N THR A 9 -37.11 -16.31 -9.46
CA THR A 9 -38.23 -16.68 -8.57
C THR A 9 -37.76 -17.78 -7.59
N GLY A 10 -38.14 -17.65 -6.31
CA GLY A 10 -37.97 -18.65 -5.23
C GLY A 10 -36.79 -18.35 -4.29
N ARG A 11 -36.93 -17.91 -3.03
CA ARG A 11 -37.68 -18.44 -1.85
C ARG A 11 -37.22 -19.90 -1.55
N SER A 12 -36.70 -20.31 -0.39
CA SER A 12 -36.90 -19.87 1.01
C SER A 12 -35.88 -20.54 1.97
N HIS A 13 -35.72 -19.96 3.18
CA HIS A 13 -35.20 -20.50 4.46
C HIS A 13 -33.66 -20.62 4.57
N GLN A 14 -32.99 -20.13 5.64
CA GLN A 14 -33.19 -20.49 7.05
C GLN A 14 -32.50 -19.49 8.02
N ILE A 15 -33.31 -18.80 8.83
CA ILE A 15 -33.24 -18.51 10.28
C ILE A 15 -31.86 -18.51 11.00
N MET A 16 -31.46 -17.37 11.56
CA MET A 16 -31.26 -17.21 13.01
C MET A 16 -31.23 -15.73 13.44
N SER A 17 -32.20 -15.38 14.28
CA SER A 17 -32.38 -14.09 14.96
C SER A 17 -31.97 -14.24 16.43
N GLY A 18 -31.30 -13.23 16.98
CA GLY A 18 -30.91 -13.20 18.38
C GLY A 18 -30.76 -11.76 18.87
N ALA A 19 -31.85 -10.99 18.84
CA ALA A 19 -31.93 -9.73 19.56
C ALA A 19 -32.22 -10.05 21.05
N ASN A 20 -31.22 -9.83 21.90
CA ASN A 20 -31.33 -10.03 23.33
C ASN A 20 -31.96 -8.79 23.98
N ALA A 21 -33.28 -8.83 24.17
CA ALA A 21 -34.01 -7.94 25.08
C ALA A 21 -34.92 -8.82 25.96
N SER A 22 -34.71 -8.79 27.26
CA SER A 22 -35.60 -9.41 28.25
C SER A 22 -35.75 -8.49 29.45
N PRO A 23 -36.97 -8.00 29.73
CA PRO A 23 -37.39 -7.54 31.05
C PRO A 23 -38.01 -8.72 31.81
N THR A 24 -37.34 -9.19 32.86
CA THR A 24 -37.88 -10.11 33.87
C THR A 24 -38.67 -9.27 34.88
N GLY A 25 -39.85 -9.59 35.41
CA GLY A 25 -40.73 -10.75 35.36
C GLY A 25 -41.73 -10.55 36.52
N ARG A 26 -43.01 -10.38 36.21
CA ARG A 26 -44.11 -10.18 37.17
C ARG A 26 -44.97 -11.44 37.13
N SER A 27 -44.94 -12.25 38.19
CA SER A 27 -45.79 -13.43 38.34
C SER A 27 -46.81 -13.23 39.45
N HIS A 28 -48.08 -13.37 39.08
CA HIS A 28 -49.25 -13.49 39.94
C HIS A 28 -49.31 -14.90 40.54
N GLN A 29 -49.82 -15.02 41.78
CA GLN A 29 -50.46 -16.25 42.25
C GLN A 29 -51.66 -15.90 43.15
N ILE A 30 -52.77 -16.58 42.90
CA ILE A 30 -54.11 -16.37 43.47
C ILE A 30 -54.47 -17.63 44.27
N MET A 31 -55.01 -17.47 45.49
CA MET A 31 -56.03 -18.32 46.15
C MET A 31 -56.37 -17.65 47.52
N SER A 32 -57.58 -17.10 47.70
CA SER A 32 -58.83 -17.72 48.21
C SER A 32 -58.77 -18.22 49.66
N GLY A 33 -59.50 -17.55 50.57
CA GLY A 33 -59.74 -18.02 51.94
C GLY A 33 -60.43 -17.01 52.88
N ALA A 34 -61.76 -17.13 52.99
CA ALA A 34 -62.65 -16.85 54.12
C ALA A 34 -62.66 -15.47 54.86
N ASN A 35 -63.86 -14.88 54.81
CA ASN A 35 -64.38 -13.82 55.68
C ASN A 35 -64.94 -14.44 56.97
N ALA A 36 -64.53 -13.97 58.16
CA ALA A 36 -65.23 -14.19 59.42
C ALA A 36 -65.01 -13.01 60.39
N SER A 37 -66.13 -12.51 60.91
CA SER A 37 -66.30 -11.36 61.82
C SER A 37 -65.73 -11.60 63.25
N PRO A 38 -65.60 -10.53 64.07
CA PRO A 38 -64.68 -10.47 65.20
C PRO A 38 -65.37 -10.71 66.54
N THR A 39 -64.76 -11.47 67.46
CA THR A 39 -64.84 -11.25 68.92
C THR A 39 -63.97 -12.26 69.65
N GLY A 40 -62.96 -11.79 70.39
CA GLY A 40 -62.08 -12.67 71.16
C GLY A 40 -61.01 -11.88 71.91
N ARG A 41 -61.38 -11.42 73.10
CA ARG A 41 -60.58 -10.63 74.04
C ARG A 41 -59.78 -11.57 74.95
N SER A 42 -58.44 -11.45 74.97
CA SER A 42 -57.61 -11.67 76.18
C SER A 42 -56.10 -11.43 75.92
N HIS A 43 -55.64 -10.27 76.40
CA HIS A 43 -54.39 -9.96 77.12
C HIS A 43 -53.08 -10.77 76.91
N GLN A 44 -51.99 -9.97 76.82
CA GLN A 44 -50.63 -10.17 77.38
C GLN A 44 -49.67 -11.10 76.58
N ILE A 45 -48.39 -10.81 76.28
CA ILE A 45 -47.37 -9.82 76.70
C ILE A 45 -46.33 -9.68 75.55
N MET A 46 -45.62 -8.54 75.52
CA MET A 46 -44.27 -8.26 75.00
C MET A 46 -44.18 -7.31 73.80
N SER A 47 -43.95 -6.04 74.18
CA SER A 47 -43.34 -5.00 73.37
C SER A 47 -41.92 -5.40 72.94
N GLY A 48 -41.60 -5.26 71.66
CA GLY A 48 -40.22 -5.38 71.20
C GLY A 48 -40.06 -5.41 69.69
N ALA A 49 -39.62 -4.27 69.15
CA ALA A 49 -38.77 -4.15 67.96
C ALA A 49 -39.37 -4.48 66.57
N ASN A 50 -39.84 -3.41 65.93
CA ASN A 50 -39.26 -2.83 64.70
C ASN A 50 -38.80 -3.81 63.60
N ALA A 51 -39.56 -3.86 62.51
CA ALA A 51 -39.13 -4.46 61.26
C ALA A 51 -37.88 -3.73 60.70
N SER A 52 -36.89 -4.49 60.25
CA SER A 52 -35.90 -4.02 59.27
C SER A 52 -35.34 -5.20 58.49
N PRO A 53 -35.39 -5.16 57.14
CA PRO A 53 -34.90 -6.24 56.30
C PRO A 53 -33.39 -6.15 56.19
N THR A 54 -32.67 -7.21 56.57
CA THR A 54 -31.23 -7.32 56.32
C THR A 54 -30.98 -7.85 54.89
N GLY A 55 -31.49 -7.12 53.89
CA GLY A 55 -31.09 -7.27 52.51
C GLY A 55 -29.91 -6.33 52.25
N ARG A 56 -28.69 -6.79 52.52
CA ARG A 56 -27.47 -6.03 52.21
C ARG A 56 -27.23 -6.11 50.70
N SER A 57 -28.00 -5.34 49.93
CA SER A 57 -27.64 -5.04 48.54
C SER A 57 -26.30 -4.31 48.57
N HIS A 58 -25.21 -5.04 48.32
CA HIS A 58 -23.96 -4.44 47.87
C HIS A 58 -24.23 -3.82 46.49
N GLN A 59 -24.91 -2.66 46.50
CA GLN A 59 -24.84 -1.71 45.41
C GLN A 59 -23.35 -1.35 45.33
N ILE A 60 -22.66 -1.95 44.37
CA ILE A 60 -21.40 -1.40 43.87
C ILE A 60 -21.81 -0.03 43.33
N MET A 61 -21.75 0.98 44.18
CA MET A 61 -21.84 2.36 43.74
C MET A 61 -20.66 2.54 42.80
N ARG A 62 -20.94 2.44 41.49
CA ARG A 62 -20.01 2.90 40.47
C ARG A 62 -19.83 4.38 40.77
N ARG A 63 -18.68 4.72 41.35
CA ARG A 63 -18.26 6.12 41.43
C ARG A 63 -18.06 6.53 39.98
N ASP A 64 -18.95 7.37 39.47
CA ASP A 64 -18.71 8.11 38.24
C ASP A 64 -17.54 9.06 38.53
N GLN A 65 -16.33 8.54 38.41
CA GLN A 65 -15.11 9.32 38.53
C GLN A 65 -14.91 10.07 37.22
N GLY A 66 -15.01 11.40 37.27
CA GLY A 66 -14.60 12.24 36.16
C GLY A 66 -13.10 12.13 35.91
N PHE A 67 -12.66 12.56 34.73
CA PHE A 67 -11.24 12.57 34.37
C PHE A 67 -10.47 13.56 35.24
N THR A 68 -9.32 13.13 35.74
CA THR A 68 -8.41 14.03 36.45
C THR A 68 -7.64 14.89 35.43
N LEU A 69 -7.22 16.09 35.84
CA LEU A 69 -6.40 16.97 35.00
C LEU A 69 -5.11 16.25 34.53
N ILE A 70 -4.51 15.45 35.41
CA ILE A 70 -3.28 14.71 35.10
C ILE A 70 -3.53 13.60 34.08
N GLU A 71 -4.69 12.95 34.09
CA GLU A 71 -5.02 11.90 33.13
C GLU A 71 -5.19 12.45 31.71
N VAL A 72 -5.87 13.59 31.56
CA VAL A 72 -5.99 14.27 30.27
C VAL A 72 -4.62 14.73 29.78
N LEU A 73 -3.77 15.24 30.67
CA LEU A 73 -2.40 15.66 30.33
C LEU A 73 -1.54 14.46 29.88
N VAL A 74 -1.60 13.35 30.61
CA VAL A 74 -0.88 12.12 30.25
C VAL A 74 -1.40 11.53 28.94
N ALA A 75 -2.72 11.48 28.75
CA ALA A 75 -3.32 11.01 27.51
C ALA A 75 -2.91 11.88 26.31
N ALA A 76 -2.91 13.21 26.46
CA ALA A 76 -2.44 14.12 25.44
C ALA A 76 -0.93 13.95 25.16
N ALA A 77 -0.11 13.72 26.19
CA ALA A 77 1.32 13.45 26.02
C ALA A 77 1.57 12.13 25.26
N ILE A 78 0.89 11.05 25.63
CA ILE A 78 0.98 9.75 24.93
C ILE A 78 0.50 9.88 23.49
N LEU A 79 -0.62 10.56 23.26
CA LEU A 79 -1.15 10.82 21.92
C LEU A 79 -0.15 11.61 21.07
N GLY A 80 0.49 12.64 21.64
CA GLY A 80 1.51 13.42 20.95
C GLY A 80 2.73 12.58 20.55
N ILE A 81 3.22 11.72 21.44
CA ILE A 81 4.33 10.81 21.15
C ILE A 81 3.95 9.81 20.06
N ALA A 82 2.77 9.18 20.18
CA ALA A 82 2.28 8.23 19.20
C ALA A 82 2.09 8.88 17.81
N ALA A 83 1.48 10.07 17.76
CA ALA A 83 1.30 10.83 16.53
C ALA A 83 2.64 11.19 15.88
N THR A 84 3.63 11.62 16.68
CA THR A 84 4.97 11.96 16.19
C THR A 84 5.68 10.73 15.61
N ALA A 85 5.60 9.58 16.29
CA ALA A 85 6.18 8.34 15.80
C ALA A 85 5.54 7.90 14.47
N LEU A 86 4.21 7.93 14.39
CA LEU A 86 3.47 7.58 13.17
C LEU A 86 3.80 8.53 12.01
N PHE A 87 3.86 9.83 12.27
CA PHE A 87 4.21 10.83 11.27
C PHE A 87 5.64 10.64 10.76
N GLY A 88 6.59 10.32 11.66
CA GLY A 88 7.97 10.00 11.29
C GLY A 88 8.07 8.81 10.34
N LEU A 89 7.36 7.71 10.63
CA LEU A 89 7.32 6.53 9.76
C LEU A 89 6.70 6.85 8.40
N PHE A 90 5.61 7.63 8.37
CA PHE A 90 4.95 8.02 7.14
C PHE A 90 5.83 8.91 6.25
N SER A 91 6.47 9.93 6.84
CA SER A 91 7.40 10.81 6.13
C SER A 91 8.57 10.03 5.54
N GLN A 92 9.12 9.08 6.29
CA GLN A 92 10.20 8.22 5.81
C GLN A 92 9.74 7.34 4.63
N SER A 93 8.52 6.80 4.68
CA SER A 93 7.94 6.02 3.58
C SER A 93 7.84 6.85 2.30
N LEU A 94 7.34 8.08 2.38
CA LEU A 94 7.23 8.97 1.21
C LEU A 94 8.59 9.34 0.62
N PHE A 95 9.59 9.56 1.47
CA PHE A 95 10.95 9.83 1.03
C PHE A 95 11.58 8.63 0.32
N ASN A 96 11.33 7.42 0.83
CA ASN A 96 11.77 6.18 0.21
C ASN A 96 11.09 5.93 -1.14
N LEU A 97 9.80 6.22 -1.27
CA LEU A 97 9.09 6.09 -2.54
C LEU A 97 9.67 7.00 -3.63
N ARG A 98 9.99 8.26 -3.30
CA ARG A 98 10.66 9.18 -4.24
C ARG A 98 11.98 8.61 -4.75
N LYS A 99 12.74 7.91 -3.90
CA LYS A 99 14.01 7.27 -4.30
C LYS A 99 13.81 6.14 -5.30
N ILE A 100 12.75 5.35 -5.15
CA ILE A 100 12.43 4.23 -6.06
C ILE A 100 11.94 4.77 -7.40
N GLU A 101 11.11 5.81 -7.36
CA GLU A 101 10.62 6.50 -8.56
C GLU A 101 11.78 7.06 -9.42
N ASP A 102 12.76 7.70 -8.80
CA ASP A 102 13.93 8.22 -9.52
C ASP A 102 14.70 7.10 -10.22
N LEU A 103 15.00 5.99 -9.53
CA LEU A 103 15.71 4.85 -10.12
C LEU A 103 14.94 4.26 -11.29
N HIS A 104 13.64 4.06 -11.14
CA HIS A 104 12.81 3.49 -12.18
C HIS A 104 12.77 4.38 -13.44
N ARG A 105 12.76 5.71 -13.29
CA ARG A 105 12.82 6.65 -14.43
C ARG A 105 14.12 6.52 -15.22
N TYR A 106 15.26 6.39 -14.56
CA TYR A 106 16.54 6.23 -15.25
C TYR A 106 16.68 4.84 -15.89
N GLU A 107 16.09 3.80 -15.29
CA GLU A 107 15.99 2.48 -15.89
C GLU A 107 15.13 2.51 -17.17
N LEU A 108 13.96 3.14 -17.13
CA LEU A 108 13.12 3.31 -18.33
C LEU A 108 13.84 4.10 -19.42
N ALA A 109 14.59 5.15 -19.06
CA ALA A 109 15.40 5.91 -20.00
C ALA A 109 16.50 5.03 -20.65
N ALA A 110 17.18 4.18 -19.86
CA ALA A 110 18.16 3.23 -20.39
C ALA A 110 17.51 2.19 -21.31
N GLN A 111 16.36 1.64 -20.92
CA GLN A 111 15.60 0.66 -21.71
C GLN A 111 15.10 1.25 -23.03
N ASP A 112 14.60 2.49 -23.01
CA ASP A 112 14.17 3.20 -24.21
C ASP A 112 15.35 3.46 -25.16
N LEU A 113 16.48 3.94 -24.62
CA LEU A 113 17.71 4.14 -25.39
C LEU A 113 18.23 2.83 -26.00
N MET A 114 18.22 1.75 -25.22
CA MET A 114 18.58 0.40 -25.69
C MET A 114 17.64 -0.07 -26.79
N ASN A 115 16.32 0.01 -26.58
CA ASN A 115 15.33 -0.43 -27.57
C ASN A 115 15.49 0.33 -28.88
N ARG A 116 15.76 1.63 -28.85
CA ARG A 116 16.01 2.45 -30.05
C ARG A 116 17.30 2.08 -30.76
N ALA A 117 18.39 1.87 -30.02
CA ALA A 117 19.61 1.33 -30.60
C ALA A 117 19.31 -0.02 -31.29
N LEU A 118 18.53 -0.88 -30.62
CA LEU A 118 18.07 -2.15 -31.18
C LEU A 118 17.06 -2.03 -32.34
N LEU A 119 16.58 -0.85 -32.71
CA LEU A 119 15.81 -0.65 -33.95
C LEU A 119 16.71 -0.43 -35.17
N LEU A 120 17.91 0.14 -34.98
CA LEU A 120 18.83 0.44 -36.09
C LEU A 120 19.34 -0.86 -36.76
N SER A 121 19.17 -1.00 -38.07
CA SER A 121 19.62 -2.21 -38.80
C SER A 121 21.10 -2.19 -39.15
N THR A 122 21.73 -1.02 -39.10
CA THR A 122 23.08 -0.76 -39.57
C THR A 122 23.86 -0.01 -38.51
N PHE A 123 25.13 -0.38 -38.30
CA PHE A 123 26.00 0.30 -37.36
C PHE A 123 27.39 0.49 -37.95
N SER A 124 28.02 1.61 -37.58
CA SER A 124 29.48 1.73 -37.65
C SER A 124 30.03 1.19 -36.33
N ALA A 125 30.95 0.23 -36.40
CA ALA A 125 31.56 -0.41 -35.24
C ALA A 125 33.08 -0.54 -35.44
N PRO A 126 33.91 -0.31 -34.40
CA PRO A 126 33.53 0.15 -33.07
C PRO A 126 33.06 1.61 -33.07
N ALA A 127 32.10 1.93 -32.20
CA ALA A 127 31.61 3.30 -32.02
C ALA A 127 31.25 3.56 -30.55
N GLU A 128 31.43 4.80 -30.12
CA GLU A 128 31.00 5.29 -28.80
C GLU A 128 30.32 6.64 -29.00
N ILE A 129 29.10 6.76 -28.48
CA ILE A 129 28.27 7.96 -28.61
C ILE A 129 27.81 8.36 -27.22
N GLU A 130 27.92 9.64 -26.91
CA GLU A 130 27.49 10.19 -25.63
C GLU A 130 26.47 11.30 -25.81
N GLY A 131 25.62 11.52 -24.81
CA GLY A 131 24.74 12.67 -24.79
C GLY A 131 24.19 12.97 -23.42
N VAL A 132 23.23 13.88 -23.39
CA VAL A 132 22.56 14.33 -22.17
C VAL A 132 21.06 14.16 -22.35
N LEU A 133 20.39 13.63 -21.34
CA LEU A 133 18.94 13.74 -21.19
C LEU A 133 18.65 14.97 -20.34
N ASP A 134 17.66 15.76 -20.75
CA ASP A 134 17.18 16.91 -19.97
C ASP A 134 16.19 16.48 -18.89
N ASN A 135 15.32 15.51 -19.20
CA ASN A 135 14.30 15.00 -18.28
C ASN A 135 14.08 13.48 -18.44
N PRO A 136 14.55 12.64 -17.50
CA PRO A 136 15.30 13.00 -16.29
C PRO A 136 16.74 13.42 -16.60
N ARG A 137 17.30 14.38 -15.84
CA ARG A 137 18.67 14.87 -16.09
C ARG A 137 19.70 13.76 -15.88
N ALA A 138 20.38 13.35 -16.95
CA ALA A 138 21.42 12.32 -16.94
C ALA A 138 22.39 12.52 -18.10
N ARG A 139 23.58 11.94 -17.98
CA ARG A 139 24.48 11.67 -19.11
C ARG A 139 24.22 10.24 -19.58
N TRP A 140 24.30 10.00 -20.88
CA TRP A 140 24.20 8.65 -21.42
C TRP A 140 25.33 8.37 -22.39
N THR A 141 25.68 7.09 -22.51
CA THR A 141 26.69 6.59 -23.42
C THR A 141 26.17 5.31 -24.09
N VAL A 142 26.35 5.18 -25.40
CA VAL A 142 26.10 3.97 -26.18
C VAL A 142 27.41 3.53 -26.80
N LYS A 143 27.86 2.31 -26.49
CA LYS A 143 29.05 1.69 -27.06
C LYS A 143 28.63 0.53 -27.93
N VAL A 144 29.19 0.48 -29.13
CA VAL A 144 28.96 -0.60 -30.09
C VAL A 144 30.30 -1.24 -30.40
N ALA A 145 30.43 -2.53 -30.13
CA ALA A 145 31.64 -3.30 -30.35
C ALA A 145 31.35 -4.61 -31.08
N PRO A 146 32.28 -5.13 -31.90
CA PRO A 146 32.13 -6.44 -32.50
C PRO A 146 32.11 -7.54 -31.42
N TRP A 147 31.12 -8.43 -31.50
CA TRP A 147 31.04 -9.64 -30.68
C TRP A 147 31.41 -10.89 -31.50
N ALA A 148 30.83 -11.04 -32.69
CA ALA A 148 31.15 -12.11 -33.62
C ALA A 148 31.04 -11.65 -35.08
N PRO A 149 32.12 -11.69 -35.89
CA PRO A 149 33.49 -12.00 -35.47
C PRO A 149 34.03 -10.97 -34.47
N SER A 150 35.03 -11.35 -33.66
CA SER A 150 35.62 -10.46 -32.64
C SER A 150 36.42 -9.29 -33.23
N THR A 151 36.74 -9.35 -34.52
CA THR A 151 37.40 -8.30 -35.29
C THR A 151 36.63 -8.03 -36.58
N LEU A 152 36.71 -6.80 -37.10
CA LEU A 152 36.05 -6.38 -38.34
C LEU A 152 37.06 -6.14 -39.48
N GLU A 153 38.27 -6.71 -39.38
CA GLU A 153 39.36 -6.53 -40.36
C GLU A 153 38.98 -7.05 -41.75
N ASP A 154 38.33 -8.21 -41.82
CA ASP A 154 37.83 -8.82 -43.07
C ASP A 154 36.61 -8.10 -43.66
N LYS A 155 36.18 -7.00 -43.02
CA LYS A 155 35.03 -6.18 -43.39
C LYS A 155 33.76 -7.00 -43.69
N PRO A 156 33.32 -7.87 -42.77
CA PRO A 156 32.11 -8.66 -42.98
C PRO A 156 30.89 -7.73 -43.14
N PRO A 157 29.98 -8.00 -44.09
CA PRO A 157 28.79 -7.18 -44.28
C PRO A 157 27.82 -7.28 -43.11
N ASP A 158 27.79 -8.42 -42.42
CA ASP A 158 26.94 -8.71 -41.27
C ASP A 158 27.80 -9.21 -40.10
N ALA A 159 27.50 -8.75 -38.89
CA ALA A 159 28.14 -9.20 -37.67
C ALA A 159 27.15 -9.21 -36.51
N VAL A 160 27.46 -9.98 -35.47
CA VAL A 160 26.85 -9.82 -34.15
C VAL A 160 27.65 -8.75 -33.41
N LEU A 161 26.95 -7.69 -33.01
CA LEU A 161 27.51 -6.56 -32.27
C LEU A 161 27.02 -6.62 -30.83
N LYS A 162 27.90 -6.26 -29.89
CA LYS A 162 27.55 -5.94 -28.51
C LYS A 162 27.24 -4.46 -28.41
N ILE A 163 26.06 -4.15 -27.88
CA ILE A 163 25.59 -2.80 -27.66
C ILE A 163 25.48 -2.62 -26.15
N ASP A 164 26.29 -1.72 -25.61
CA ASP A 164 26.27 -1.36 -24.19
C ASP A 164 25.67 0.04 -24.06
N VAL A 165 24.65 0.17 -23.22
CA VAL A 165 24.00 1.45 -22.92
C VAL A 165 24.19 1.75 -21.44
N ALA A 166 24.80 2.90 -21.15
CA ALA A 166 24.98 3.39 -19.79
C ALA A 166 24.23 4.72 -19.63
N VAL A 167 23.43 4.84 -18.58
CA VAL A 167 22.80 6.10 -18.16
C VAL A 167 23.32 6.44 -16.77
N ILE A 168 23.93 7.62 -16.63
CA ILE A 168 24.65 8.07 -15.44
C ILE A 168 24.02 9.37 -14.93
N TRP A 169 23.70 9.43 -13.64
CA TRP A 169 23.09 10.61 -13.03
C TRP A 169 23.65 10.88 -11.63
N PRO A 170 23.59 12.15 -11.16
CA PRO A 170 23.98 12.47 -9.80
C PRO A 170 22.94 11.94 -8.80
N GLY A 171 23.33 10.98 -7.97
CA GLY A 171 22.57 10.55 -6.81
C GLY A 171 22.93 11.35 -5.55
N ARG A 172 22.10 11.25 -4.50
CA ARG A 172 22.34 11.96 -3.22
C ARG A 172 23.63 11.56 -2.48
N ALA A 173 24.15 10.37 -2.75
CA ALA A 173 25.35 9.81 -2.09
C ALA A 173 26.52 9.58 -3.07
N GLY A 174 26.44 10.14 -4.29
CA GLY A 174 27.40 9.92 -5.37
C GLY A 174 26.71 9.64 -6.70
N GLU A 175 27.50 9.52 -7.76
CA GLU A 175 26.98 9.10 -9.07
C GLU A 175 26.32 7.72 -9.00
N ARG A 176 25.28 7.58 -9.80
CA ARG A 176 24.54 6.33 -9.99
C ARG A 176 24.49 6.05 -11.48
N SER A 177 24.49 4.78 -11.84
CA SER A 177 24.34 4.35 -13.21
C SER A 177 23.37 3.17 -13.34
N VAL A 178 22.76 3.06 -14.52
CA VAL A 178 22.14 1.85 -15.04
C VAL A 178 22.90 1.49 -16.31
N GLU A 179 23.28 0.22 -16.41
CA GLU A 179 23.97 -0.34 -17.57
C GLU A 179 23.13 -1.49 -18.13
N LEU A 180 22.87 -1.44 -19.44
CA LEU A 180 22.17 -2.49 -20.17
C LEU A 180 23.08 -2.97 -21.28
N GLU A 181 23.14 -4.28 -21.47
CA GLU A 181 23.89 -4.91 -22.55
C GLU A 181 22.95 -5.74 -23.44
N ALA A 182 23.17 -5.68 -24.75
CA ALA A 182 22.44 -6.49 -25.71
C ALA A 182 23.36 -6.97 -26.84
N LEU A 183 23.02 -8.12 -27.41
CA LEU A 183 23.65 -8.64 -28.63
C LEU A 183 22.68 -8.49 -29.79
N LYS A 184 23.17 -7.96 -30.91
CA LYS A 184 22.35 -7.76 -32.12
C LYS A 184 23.10 -8.19 -33.37
N ALA A 185 22.46 -9.02 -34.19
CA ALA A 185 22.88 -9.24 -35.56
C ALA A 185 22.49 -8.01 -36.41
N ALA A 186 23.46 -7.38 -37.04
CA ALA A 186 23.25 -6.16 -37.81
C ALA A 186 24.24 -6.04 -38.97
N LYS A 187 23.92 -5.15 -39.91
CA LYS A 187 24.82 -4.77 -40.98
C LYS A 187 25.92 -3.87 -40.45
N VAL A 188 27.15 -4.12 -40.86
CA VAL A 188 28.29 -3.26 -40.53
C VAL A 188 28.55 -2.33 -41.71
N THR A 189 28.54 -1.02 -41.45
CA THR A 189 28.97 -0.03 -42.43
C THR A 189 30.38 0.45 -42.13
N TYR A 190 31.14 0.65 -43.19
CA TYR A 190 32.51 1.18 -43.17
C TYR A 190 32.59 2.55 -43.83
N ALA A 191 31.44 3.14 -44.13
CA ALA A 191 31.34 4.44 -44.78
C ALA A 191 31.70 5.54 -43.77
N ALA A 192 32.63 6.43 -44.16
CA ALA A 192 33.14 7.48 -43.27
C ALA A 192 32.11 8.59 -42.98
N ASP A 193 31.06 8.68 -43.79
CA ASP A 193 29.96 9.63 -43.69
C ASP A 193 28.78 9.12 -42.84
N TYR A 194 28.82 7.86 -42.39
CA TYR A 194 27.77 7.31 -41.55
C TYR A 194 27.87 7.85 -40.11
N ASP A 195 26.85 8.61 -39.70
CA ASP A 195 26.76 9.18 -38.36
C ASP A 195 25.72 8.42 -37.51
N LEU A 196 26.21 7.47 -36.71
CA LEU A 196 25.38 6.67 -35.82
C LEU A 196 24.67 7.54 -34.76
N ARG A 197 25.27 8.66 -34.33
CA ARG A 197 24.60 9.60 -33.41
C ARG A 197 23.35 10.17 -34.05
N ARG A 198 23.47 10.64 -35.29
CA ARG A 198 22.36 11.27 -35.99
C ARG A 198 21.20 10.30 -36.22
N GLU A 199 21.49 9.04 -36.53
CA GLU A 199 20.46 8.00 -36.67
C GLU A 199 19.75 7.72 -35.33
N LEU A 200 20.52 7.66 -34.24
CA LEU A 200 19.96 7.47 -32.90
C LEU A 200 19.10 8.67 -32.47
N GLU A 201 19.53 9.90 -32.76
CA GLU A 201 18.80 11.14 -32.47
C GLU A 201 17.57 11.32 -33.36
N GLN A 202 17.57 10.84 -34.61
CA GLN A 202 16.36 10.84 -35.45
C GLN A 202 15.25 9.97 -34.87
N LEU A 203 15.61 8.88 -34.20
CA LEU A 203 14.67 8.06 -33.43
C LEU A 203 14.22 8.76 -32.13
N TRP A 204 14.72 9.97 -31.85
CA TRP A 204 14.42 10.80 -30.68
C TRP A 204 13.80 12.16 -31.06
N PRO A 205 12.49 12.21 -31.36
CA PRO A 205 11.79 13.49 -31.32
C PRO A 205 11.72 13.98 -29.87
N GLN A 206 12.34 15.13 -29.61
CA GLN A 206 12.23 15.88 -28.35
C GLN A 206 10.80 16.41 -28.16
#